data_AF-A0A426X9Q3-F1
#
_entry.id   AF-A0A426X9Q3-F1
#
_cell.length_a   1.000
_cell.length_b   1.000
_cell.length_c   1.000
_cell.angle_alpha   90.00
_cell.angle_beta   90.00
_cell.angle_gamma   90.00
#
_symmetry.space_group_name_H-M   'P 1'
#
loop_
_entity.id
_entity.type
_entity.pdbx_description
1 polymer ?
#
loop_
_entity_poly.entity_id
_entity_poly.type
_entity_poly.pdbx_seq_one_letter_code
_entity_poly.pdbx_strand_id
1 'polypeptide(L)'
;MIDQLTEDTKDFVRHLHEVVAELKAKVMMLLRTLDAGGNNTRAAPPQHFRAPEPQCYGGARDAKELEIFLFDMEQYFRATRLDSEETKVAIAT
;
A
#
# COMPACT_ATOMS: atom_id res chain seq x y z
N MET A 1 31.22 -43.82 10.52
CA MET A 1 31.50 -42.51 9.89
C MET A 1 30.40 -42.12 8.91
N ILE A 2 30.04 -43.00 7.97
CA ILE A 2 28.89 -42.80 7.05
C ILE A 2 27.56 -42.71 7.82
N ASP A 3 27.38 -43.54 8.84
CA ASP A 3 26.14 -43.53 9.64
C ASP A 3 25.97 -42.21 10.42
N GLN A 4 27.05 -41.68 11.00
CA GLN A 4 27.03 -40.39 11.70
C GLN A 4 26.66 -39.24 10.75
N LEU A 5 27.30 -39.18 9.58
CA LEU A 5 26.99 -38.17 8.56
C LEU A 5 25.54 -38.28 8.07
N THR A 6 25.01 -39.51 8.00
CA THR A 6 23.62 -39.77 7.62
C THR A 6 22.65 -39.25 8.67
N GLU A 7 22.94 -39.46 9.97
CA GLU A 7 22.12 -38.91 11.06
C GLU A 7 22.21 -37.39 11.15
N ASP A 8 23.41 -36.80 11.03
CA ASP A 8 23.60 -35.34 11.02
C ASP A 8 22.81 -34.68 9.88
N THR A 9 22.78 -35.32 8.70
CA THR A 9 22.00 -34.86 7.55
C THR A 9 20.50 -34.92 7.83
N LYS A 10 20.00 -36.00 8.45
CA LYS A 10 18.58 -36.12 8.83
C LYS A 10 18.18 -35.07 9.85
N ASP A 11 19.03 -34.80 10.83
CA ASP A 11 18.80 -33.79 11.85
C ASP A 11 18.73 -32.38 11.24
N PHE A 12 19.63 -32.07 10.30
CA PHE A 12 19.60 -30.81 9.56
C PHE A 12 18.31 -30.66 8.72
N VAL A 13 17.91 -31.71 8.00
CA VAL A 13 16.66 -31.70 7.22
C VAL A 13 15.44 -31.50 8.12
N ARG A 14 15.41 -32.16 9.28
CA ARG A 14 14.33 -31.98 10.27
C ARG A 14 14.27 -30.53 10.77
N HIS A 15 15.42 -29.94 11.09
CA HIS A 15 15.50 -28.56 11.55
C HIS A 15 15.03 -27.57 10.46
N LEU A 16 15.44 -27.77 9.20
CA LEU A 16 14.97 -26.94 8.09
C LEU A 16 13.44 -27.02 7.92
N HIS A 17 12.85 -28.21 8.05
CA HIS A 17 11.40 -28.37 7.99
C HIS A 17 10.68 -27.57 9.08
N GLU A 18 11.23 -27.56 10.30
CA GLU A 18 10.67 -26.80 11.43
C GLU A 18 10.75 -25.30 11.18
N VAL A 19 11.90 -24.79 10.72
CA VAL A 19 12.08 -23.37 10.37
C VAL A 19 11.13 -22.94 9.24
N VAL A 20 10.97 -23.78 8.21
CA VAL A 20 10.04 -23.49 7.10
C VAL A 20 8.59 -23.47 7.58
N ALA A 21 8.20 -24.39 8.46
CA ALA A 21 6.85 -24.43 9.04
C ALA A 21 6.57 -23.19 9.89
N GLU A 22 7.53 -22.77 10.73
CA GLU A 22 7.42 -21.57 11.55
C GLU A 22 7.32 -20.31 10.69
N LEU A 23 8.17 -20.18 9.65
CA LEU A 23 8.13 -19.05 8.74
C LEU A 23 6.80 -18.97 7.99
N LYS A 24 6.29 -20.12 7.50
CA LYS A 24 4.97 -20.18 6.85
C LYS A 24 3.85 -19.75 7.81
N ALA A 25 3.90 -20.14 9.07
CA ALA A 25 2.94 -19.70 10.09
C ALA A 25 3.01 -18.18 10.33
N LYS A 26 4.21 -17.60 10.43
CA LYS A 26 4.42 -16.16 10.59
C LYS A 26 3.91 -15.37 9.38
N VAL A 27 4.18 -15.83 8.16
CA VAL A 27 3.65 -15.21 6.93
C VAL A 27 2.12 -15.26 6.90
N MET A 28 1.50 -16.40 7.20
CA MET A 28 0.04 -16.49 7.26
C MET A 28 -0.57 -15.59 8.33
N MET A 29 0.09 -15.42 9.48
CA MET A 29 -0.35 -14.48 10.51
C MET A 29 -0.32 -13.04 9.99
N LEU A 30 0.78 -12.62 9.35
CA LEU A 30 0.94 -11.28 8.80
C LEU A 30 -0.08 -10.97 7.70
N LEU A 31 -0.36 -11.93 6.81
CA LEU A 31 -1.43 -11.77 5.81
C LEU A 31 -2.79 -11.58 6.51
N ARG A 32 -3.10 -12.40 7.53
CA ARG A 32 -4.37 -12.29 8.26
C ARG A 32 -4.52 -10.97 9.02
N THR A 33 -3.45 -10.44 9.63
CA THR A 33 -3.51 -9.12 10.28
C THR A 33 -3.58 -7.98 9.28
N LEU A 34 -2.96 -8.11 8.11
CA LEU A 34 -3.13 -7.15 7.02
C LEU A 34 -4.59 -7.15 6.52
N ASP A 35 -5.17 -8.33 6.29
CA ASP A 35 -6.56 -8.48 5.82
C ASP A 35 -7.58 -8.07 6.90
N ALA A 36 -7.34 -8.38 8.17
CA ALA A 36 -8.19 -7.98 9.30
C ALA A 36 -7.97 -6.52 9.75
N GLY A 37 -6.88 -5.88 9.31
CA GLY A 37 -6.59 -4.47 9.54
C GLY A 37 -7.46 -3.52 8.69
N GLY A 38 -8.25 -4.05 7.76
CA GLY A 38 -9.15 -3.28 6.92
C GLY A 38 -10.58 -3.12 7.45
N ASN A 39 -11.00 -3.81 8.53
CA ASN A 39 -12.43 -3.94 8.84
C ASN A 39 -12.87 -3.91 10.32
N ASN A 40 -11.99 -3.62 11.29
CA ASN A 40 -12.35 -3.68 12.72
C ASN A 40 -12.48 -2.33 13.44
N THR A 41 -13.06 -1.31 12.80
CA THR A 41 -13.59 -0.14 13.50
C THR A 41 -15.04 0.09 13.11
N ARG A 42 -15.96 -0.49 13.90
CA ARG A 42 -17.34 0.02 13.99
C ARG A 42 -17.32 1.31 14.82
N ALA A 43 -16.88 2.40 14.20
CA ALA A 43 -17.09 3.77 14.65
C ALA A 43 -16.93 4.70 13.43
N ALA A 44 -18.06 5.24 12.99
CA ALA A 44 -18.28 6.06 11.80
C ALA A 44 -18.11 5.31 10.45
N PRO A 45 -18.93 5.63 9.42
CA PRO A 45 -18.51 5.36 8.04
C PRO A 45 -17.09 5.92 7.89
N PRO A 46 -16.24 5.39 7.00
CA PRO A 46 -14.99 6.06 6.70
C PRO A 46 -15.40 7.48 6.36
N GLN A 47 -15.10 8.42 7.24
CA GLN A 47 -15.13 9.81 6.86
C GLN A 47 -13.93 9.84 5.95
N HIS A 48 -14.19 9.50 4.68
CA HIS A 48 -13.25 9.61 3.60
C HIS A 48 -12.85 11.07 3.74
N PHE A 49 -11.71 11.31 4.37
CA PHE A 49 -11.05 12.60 4.38
C PHE A 49 -10.65 12.76 2.92
N ARG A 50 -11.65 13.11 2.10
CA ARG A 50 -11.44 13.44 0.71
C ARG A 50 -10.71 14.76 0.78
N ALA A 51 -9.55 14.79 0.15
CA ALA A 51 -8.89 16.04 -0.12
C ALA A 51 -9.95 17.01 -0.69
N PRO A 52 -9.95 18.28 -0.26
CA PRO A 52 -10.78 19.30 -0.89
C PRO A 52 -10.58 19.24 -2.41
N GLU A 53 -11.66 19.35 -3.18
CA GLU A 53 -11.54 19.36 -4.63
C GLU A 53 -10.69 20.56 -5.08
N PRO A 54 -9.77 20.36 -6.03
CA PRO A 54 -8.90 21.42 -6.51
C PRO A 54 -9.73 22.45 -7.28
N GLN A 55 -9.32 23.70 -7.21
CA GLN A 55 -10.02 24.78 -7.92
C GLN A 55 -9.80 24.64 -9.44
N CYS A 56 -10.87 24.84 -10.24
CA CYS A 56 -10.75 24.80 -11.69
C CYS A 56 -9.92 25.98 -12.22
N TYR A 57 -9.14 25.75 -13.28
CA TYR A 57 -8.43 26.80 -14.00
C TYR A 57 -9.44 27.70 -14.74
N GLY A 58 -9.42 29.00 -14.47
CA GLY A 58 -10.31 29.98 -15.09
C GLY A 58 -9.90 30.39 -16.50
N GLY A 59 -8.74 29.93 -16.99
CA GLY A 59 -8.31 30.17 -18.37
C GLY A 59 -7.72 31.55 -18.61
N ALA A 60 -7.49 32.37 -17.58
CA ALA A 60 -6.86 33.66 -17.77
C ALA A 60 -5.39 33.49 -18.17
N ARG A 61 -4.83 34.45 -18.92
CA ARG A 61 -3.39 34.48 -19.23
C ARG A 61 -2.60 35.03 -18.03
N ASP A 62 -2.81 34.45 -16.87
CA ASP A 62 -2.15 34.79 -15.62
C ASP A 62 -1.24 33.63 -15.19
N ALA A 63 0.06 33.90 -15.13
CA ALA A 63 1.05 32.90 -14.75
C ALA A 63 0.85 32.41 -13.30
N LYS A 64 0.37 33.29 -12.42
CA LYS A 64 0.11 32.97 -11.01
C LYS A 64 -1.10 32.05 -10.87
N GLU A 65 -2.14 32.27 -11.66
CA GLU A 65 -3.30 31.38 -11.69
C GLU A 65 -2.91 29.97 -12.17
N LEU A 66 -2.10 29.89 -13.22
CA LEU A 66 -1.60 28.63 -13.74
C LEU A 66 -0.72 27.90 -12.70
N GLU A 67 0.15 28.63 -11.99
CA GLU A 67 1.00 28.07 -10.94
C GLU A 67 0.18 27.52 -9.76
N ILE A 68 -0.83 28.26 -9.31
CA ILE A 68 -1.74 27.82 -8.22
C ILE A 68 -2.50 26.57 -8.64
N PHE A 69 -3.06 26.55 -9.86
CA PHE A 69 -3.80 25.41 -10.38
C PHE A 69 -2.95 24.14 -10.42
N LEU A 70 -1.73 24.24 -10.97
CA LEU A 70 -0.83 23.09 -11.07
C LEU A 70 -0.40 22.59 -9.68
N PHE A 71 -0.11 23.51 -8.75
CA PHE A 71 0.23 23.16 -7.37
C PHE A 71 -0.93 22.45 -6.66
N ASP A 72 -2.15 22.98 -6.77
CA ASP A 72 -3.34 22.40 -6.13
C ASP A 72 -3.66 21.00 -6.70
N MET A 73 -3.54 20.81 -8.01
CA MET A 73 -3.74 19.50 -8.66
C MET A 73 -2.70 18.47 -8.20
N GLU A 74 -1.43 18.87 -8.11
CA GLU A 74 -0.35 17.98 -7.67
C GLU A 74 -0.54 17.55 -6.21
N GLN A 75 -0.93 18.50 -5.34
CA GLN A 75 -1.27 18.24 -3.95
C GLN A 75 -2.50 17.34 -3.82
N TYR A 76 -3.52 17.56 -4.64
CA TYR A 76 -4.73 16.74 -4.66
C TYR A 76 -4.41 15.29 -5.00
N PHE A 77 -3.69 15.02 -6.09
CA PHE A 77 -3.32 13.65 -6.48
C PHE A 77 -2.48 12.92 -5.44
N ARG A 78 -1.55 13.63 -4.78
CA ARG A 78 -0.78 13.08 -3.65
C ARG A 78 -1.69 12.69 -2.49
N ALA A 79 -2.64 13.55 -2.13
CA ALA A 79 -3.53 13.33 -1.00
C ALA A 79 -4.55 12.22 -1.25
N THR A 80 -5.01 12.05 -2.50
CA THR A 80 -5.98 11.01 -2.88
C THR A 80 -5.35 9.69 -3.27
N ARG A 81 -4.01 9.58 -3.31
CA ARG A 81 -3.27 8.38 -3.77
C ARG A 81 -3.77 7.88 -5.13
N LEU A 82 -4.03 8.82 -6.04
CA LEU A 82 -4.44 8.48 -7.40
C LEU A 82 -3.22 8.00 -8.18
N ASP A 83 -3.25 6.75 -8.63
CA ASP A 83 -2.14 6.14 -9.38
C ASP A 83 -2.42 6.02 -10.89
N SER A 84 -3.69 6.17 -11.32
CA SER A 84 -4.07 6.15 -12.75
C SER A 84 -3.89 7.52 -13.38
N GLU A 85 -3.02 7.58 -14.40
CA GLU A 85 -2.80 8.79 -15.20
C GLU A 85 -4.06 9.20 -15.96
N GLU A 86 -4.86 8.24 -16.44
CA GLU A 86 -6.13 8.50 -17.11
C GLU A 86 -7.11 9.23 -16.17
N THR A 87 -7.16 8.80 -14.91
CA THR A 87 -8.02 9.42 -13.89
C THR A 87 -7.52 10.81 -13.51
N LYS A 88 -6.20 11.00 -13.40
CA LYS A 88 -5.59 12.32 -13.15
C LYS A 88 -5.90 13.31 -14.28
N VAL A 89 -5.75 12.88 -15.54
CA VAL A 89 -6.05 13.70 -16.71
C VAL A 89 -7.54 14.06 -16.74
N ALA A 90 -8.44 13.12 -16.46
CA ALA A 90 -9.87 13.38 -16.42
C ALA A 90 -10.29 14.38 -15.32
N ILE A 91 -9.52 14.50 -14.24
CA ILE A 91 -9.78 15.46 -13.16
C ILE A 91 -9.19 16.85 -13.47
N ALA A 92 -8.07 16.90 -14.19
CA ALA A 92 -7.39 18.14 -14.55
C ALA A 92 -7.89 18.79 -15.87
N THR A 93 -8.78 18.11 -16.60
CA THR A 93 -9.36 18.54 -17.88
C THR A 93 -10.79 19.02 -17.70
#